data_AF-A0A8T7APD5-F1
#
_entry.id   AF-A0A8T7APD5-F1
#
_cell.length_a   1.000
_cell.length_b   1.000
_cell.length_c   1.000
_cell.angle_alpha   90.00
_cell.angle_beta   90.00
_cell.angle_gamma   90.00
#
_symmetry.space_group_name_H-M   'P 1'
#
loop_
_entity.id
_entity.type
_entity.pdbx_description
1 polymer ?
#
loop_
_entity_poly.entity_id
_entity_poly.type
_entity_poly.pdbx_seq_one_letter_code
_entity_poly.pdbx_strand_id
1 'polypeptide(L)' 'MNAAADAISPSTETQEFLTRKHKLLIDGQWVDSASGDTITVEDPATEQTIGEVAIGGAEDI' A
#
# COMPACT_ATOMS: atom_id res chain seq x y z
N MET A 1 -24.01 23.67 1.29
CA MET A 1 -24.49 22.60 0.39
C MET A 1 -23.60 21.40 0.63
N ASN A 2 -23.97 20.52 1.57
CA ASN A 2 -23.23 19.28 1.85
C ASN A 2 -23.96 18.15 1.15
N ALA A 3 -23.61 17.90 -0.11
CA ALA A 3 -23.83 16.58 -0.67
C ALA A 3 -22.79 15.69 0.01
N ALA A 4 -23.23 14.85 0.94
CA ALA A 4 -22.44 13.73 1.40
C ALA A 4 -21.96 13.00 0.15
N ALA A 5 -20.65 12.93 -0.05
CA ALA A 5 -20.07 12.11 -1.09
C ALA A 5 -20.64 10.70 -0.89
N ASP A 6 -21.46 10.24 -1.84
CA ASP A 6 -21.84 8.83 -1.90
C ASP A 6 -20.52 8.05 -1.81
N ALA A 7 -20.37 7.29 -0.73
CA ALA A 7 -19.12 6.61 -0.39
C ALA A 7 -18.85 5.56 -1.46
N ILE A 8 -18.01 5.89 -2.44
CA ILE A 8 -17.48 4.92 -3.39
C ILE A 8 -16.53 4.03 -2.60
N SER A 9 -17.05 2.91 -2.11
CA SER A 9 -16.24 1.88 -1.48
C SER A 9 -15.48 1.09 -2.55
N PRO A 10 -14.18 0.79 -2.36
CA PRO A 10 -13.46 -0.10 -3.25
C PRO A 10 -14.10 -1.49 -3.33
N SER A 11 -13.89 -2.21 -4.44
CA SER A 11 -14.37 -3.59 -4.59
C SER A 11 -13.73 -4.52 -3.53
N THR A 12 -14.34 -5.69 -3.31
CA THR A 12 -13.79 -6.71 -2.41
C THR A 12 -12.35 -7.06 -2.75
N GLU A 13 -12.04 -7.25 -4.04
CA GLU A 13 -10.69 -7.59 -4.50
C GLU A 13 -9.67 -6.47 -4.20
N THR A 14 -10.13 -5.21 -4.25
CA THR A 14 -9.28 -4.06 -3.91
C THR A 14 -9.02 -4.02 -2.41
N GLN A 15 -10.04 -4.25 -1.58
CA GLN A 15 -9.88 -4.33 -0.12
C GLN A 15 -8.97 -5.50 0.28
N GLU A 16 -9.11 -6.65 -0.38
CA GLU A 16 -8.21 -7.79 -0.21
C GLU A 16 -6.78 -7.50 -0.65
N PHE A 17 -6.57 -6.63 -1.66
CA PHE A 17 -5.23 -6.23 -2.06
C PHE A 17 -4.59 -5.33 -0.99
N LEU A 18 -5.30 -4.29 -0.53
CA LEU A 18 -4.81 -3.31 0.46
C LEU A 18 -4.40 -3.94 1.80
N THR A 19 -4.97 -5.10 2.15
CA THR A 19 -4.68 -5.81 3.40
C THR A 19 -3.52 -6.80 3.31
N ARG A 20 -2.92 -6.99 2.12
CA ARG A 20 -1.78 -7.91 1.94
C ARG A 20 -0.48 -7.27 2.42
N LYS A 21 0.50 -8.13 2.74
CA LYS A 21 1.88 -7.68 2.88
C LYS A 21 2.41 -7.30 1.49
N HIS A 22 2.69 -6.01 1.28
CA HIS A 22 3.24 -5.51 0.03
C HIS A 22 4.77 -5.60 0.04
N LYS A 23 5.30 -6.32 -0.96
CA LYS A 23 6.72 -6.70 -1.11
C LYS A 23 7.36 -5.98 -2.30
N LEU A 24 8.69 -6.01 -2.40
CA LEU A 24 9.41 -5.60 -3.60
C LEU A 24 9.35 -6.71 -4.65
N LEU A 25 9.35 -6.35 -5.94
CA LEU A 25 9.48 -7.29 -7.05
C LEU A 25 10.87 -7.16 -7.66
N ILE A 26 11.78 -8.08 -7.33
CA ILE A 26 13.18 -8.09 -7.77
C ILE A 26 13.46 -9.45 -8.41
N ASP A 27 14.07 -9.46 -9.59
CA ASP A 27 14.33 -10.68 -10.39
C ASP A 27 13.11 -11.60 -10.59
N GLY A 28 11.93 -11.00 -10.73
CA GLY A 28 10.67 -11.72 -10.92
C GLY A 28 10.13 -12.41 -9.65
N GLN A 29 10.72 -12.13 -8.48
CA GLN A 29 10.31 -12.67 -7.20
C GLN A 29 9.82 -11.57 -6.26
N TRP A 30 8.79 -11.89 -5.47
CA TRP A 30 8.30 -11.01 -4.40
C TRP A 30 9.13 -11.22 -3.14
N VAL A 31 9.93 -10.22 -2.76
CA VAL A 31 10.86 -10.27 -1.63
C VAL A 31 10.55 -9.17 -0.61
N ASP A 32 10.91 -9.38 0.65
CA ASP A 32 10.98 -8.27 1.60
C ASP A 32 12.13 -7.33 1.22
N SER A 33 12.12 -6.07 1.65
CA SER A 33 13.31 -5.21 1.56
C SER A 33 14.44 -5.85 2.37
N ALA A 34 15.68 -5.66 1.95
CA ALA A 34 16.80 -6.27 2.66
C ALA A 34 17.00 -5.68 4.07
N SER A 35 16.60 -4.42 4.31
CA SER A 35 16.53 -3.85 5.66
C SER A 35 15.33 -4.37 6.49
N GLY A 36 14.28 -4.85 5.81
CA GLY A 36 13.00 -5.26 6.39
C GLY A 36 12.04 -4.09 6.70
N ASP A 37 12.44 -2.85 6.40
CA ASP A 37 11.64 -1.67 6.70
C ASP A 37 10.41 -1.54 5.77
N THR A 38 9.37 -0.88 6.28
CA THR A 38 8.17 -0.50 5.55
C THR A 38 7.89 1.00 5.66
N ILE A 39 7.09 1.53 4.74
CA ILE A 39 6.54 2.88 4.79
C ILE A 39 5.01 2.84 4.66
N THR A 40 4.34 3.71 5.41
CA THR A 40 2.89 3.89 5.36
C THR A 40 2.46 4.58 4.08
N VAL A 41 1.36 4.12 3.48
CA VAL A 41 0.70 4.77 2.35
C VAL A 41 -0.60 5.39 2.84
N GLU A 42 -0.80 6.66 2.55
CA GLU A 42 -1.98 7.42 2.96
C GLU A 42 -2.86 7.76 1.75
N ASP A 43 -4.17 7.77 1.98
CA ASP A 43 -5.15 8.31 1.02
C ASP A 43 -5.10 9.84 1.08
N PRO A 44 -4.71 10.54 -0.01
CA PRO A 44 -4.58 12.00 0.00
C PRO A 44 -5.92 12.73 0.15
N ALA A 45 -7.06 12.07 -0.03
CA ALA A 45 -8.38 12.68 0.17
C ALA A 45 -8.79 12.72 1.65
N THR A 46 -8.28 11.79 2.47
CA THR A 46 -8.73 11.57 3.84
C THR A 46 -7.61 11.59 4.88
N GLU A 47 -6.35 11.58 4.44
CA GLU A 47 -5.14 11.43 5.26
C GLU A 47 -5.12 10.11 6.06
N GLN A 48 -6.00 9.15 5.73
CA GLN A 48 -6.04 7.86 6.40
C GLN A 48 -5.01 6.90 5.80
N THR A 49 -4.34 6.13 6.65
CA THR A 49 -3.46 5.05 6.20
C THR A 49 -4.26 3.94 5.52
N ILE A 50 -3.88 3.60 4.29
CA ILE A 50 -4.53 2.55 3.48
C ILE A 50 -3.68 1.29 3.31
N GLY A 51 -2.43 1.29 3.79
CA GLY A 51 -1.56 0.13 3.79
C GLY A 51 -0.10 0.47 4.14
N GLU A 52 0.75 -0.57 4.16
CA GLU A 52 2.20 -0.45 4.34
C GLU A 52 2.92 -1.19 3.21
N VAL A 53 3.97 -0.59 2.67
CA VAL A 53 4.77 -1.18 1.59
C VAL A 53 6.22 -1.33 2.01
N ALA A 54 6.88 -2.42 1.60
CA ALA A 54 8.33 -2.56 1.76
C ALA A 54 9.05 -1.38 1.09
N ILE A 55 9.97 -0.75 1.82
CA ILE A 55 10.79 0.36 1.30
C ILE A 55 12.16 -0.18 0.90
N GLY A 56 12.47 -0.14 -0.40
CA GLY A 56 13.75 -0.60 -0.92
C GLY A 56 14.88 0.38 -0.60
N GLY A 57 15.99 -0.16 -0.13
CA GLY A 57 17.24 0.57 0.15
C GLY A 57 18.27 0.45 -0.97
N ALA A 58 19.47 0.97 -0.74
CA ALA A 58 20.59 0.87 -1.70
C ALA A 58 21.07 -0.57 -1.96
N GLU A 59 20.75 -1.48 -1.04
CA GLU A 59 21.01 -2.93 -1.12
C GLU A 59 20.03 -3.68 -2.02
N ASP A 60 18.87 -3.09 -2.32
CA ASP A 60 17.81 -3.68 -3.14
C ASP A 60 17.86 -3.23 -4.63
N ILE A 61 18.85 -2.41 -5.01
CA ILE A 61 19.04 -1.82 -6.36
C ILE A 61 20.29 -2.38 -7.03
#